data_AF-A0A7W1H520-F1
#
_entry.id   AF-A0A7W1H520-F1
#
_cell.length_a   1.000
_cell.length_b   1.000
_cell.length_c   1.000
_cell.angle_alpha   90.00
_cell.angle_beta   90.00
_cell.angle_gamma   90.00
#
_symmetry.space_group_name_H-M   'P 1'
#
loop_
_entity.id
_entity.type
_entity.pdbx_description
1 polymer ?
#
loop_
_entity_poly.entity_id
_entity_poly.type
_entity_poly.pdbx_seq_one_letter_code
_entity_poly.pdbx_strand_id
1 'polypeptide(L)'
;MKRHPALIPLSRDHHNGLVQAVRLRRAAVEGDASARLAAAREFGEFFRNEERVHLRDEEEELFPLFLRHVPSQPAPFREARVQHVQLQGFARKLEIAVAAGIVDRETLAAAGELLDAHIRLEERQLFPLIEELVPDDELRRLGLADRDATCAVRRPPLTS
;
A
#
# COMPACT_ATOMS: atom_id res chain seq x y z
N MET A 1 9.68 -18.69 -6.43
CA MET A 1 10.37 -18.72 -5.13
C MET A 1 9.34 -18.59 -4.02
N LYS A 2 9.59 -19.17 -2.84
CA LYS A 2 8.80 -18.84 -1.64
C LYS A 2 9.33 -17.50 -1.09
N ARG A 3 8.43 -16.57 -0.76
CA ARG A 3 8.76 -15.28 -0.11
C ARG A 3 9.54 -15.53 1.18
N HIS A 4 10.59 -14.76 1.42
CA HIS A 4 11.38 -14.80 2.63
C HIS A 4 10.49 -14.47 3.85
N PRO A 5 10.60 -15.19 4.98
CA PRO A 5 9.69 -15.02 6.13
C PRO A 5 9.55 -13.58 6.62
N ALA A 6 10.63 -12.79 6.61
CA ALA A 6 10.60 -11.39 7.04
C ALA A 6 9.79 -10.47 6.11
N LEU A 7 9.58 -10.84 4.84
CA LEU A 7 8.80 -10.06 3.88
C LEU A 7 7.35 -10.54 3.77
N ILE A 8 7.00 -11.69 4.36
CA ILE A 8 5.62 -12.21 4.36
C ILE A 8 4.62 -11.21 4.94
N PRO A 9 4.89 -10.47 6.04
CA PRO A 9 3.96 -9.46 6.54
C PRO A 9 3.60 -8.40 5.51
N LEU A 10 4.60 -7.83 4.81
CA LEU A 10 4.39 -6.86 3.74
C LEU A 10 3.58 -7.46 2.59
N SER A 11 3.93 -8.67 2.14
CA SER A 11 3.16 -9.38 1.12
C SER A 11 1.73 -9.73 1.54
N ARG A 12 1.44 -9.84 2.84
CA ARG A 12 0.07 -10.04 3.33
C ARG A 12 -0.74 -8.75 3.25
N ASP A 13 -0.15 -7.61 3.59
CA ASP A 13 -0.81 -6.29 3.48
C ASP A 13 -1.24 -6.01 2.03
N HIS A 14 -0.42 -6.42 1.05
CA HIS A 14 -0.74 -6.32 -0.38
C HIS A 14 -2.06 -6.98 -0.79
N HIS A 15 -2.53 -8.00 -0.06
CA HIS A 15 -3.84 -8.58 -0.34
C HIS A 15 -4.96 -7.54 -0.16
N ASN A 16 -4.94 -6.78 0.94
CA ASN A 16 -5.93 -5.74 1.21
C ASN A 16 -5.78 -4.59 0.22
N GLY A 17 -4.54 -4.21 -0.12
CA GLY A 17 -4.27 -3.22 -1.17
C GLY A 17 -4.88 -3.60 -2.53
N LEU A 18 -4.73 -4.85 -2.97
CA LEU A 18 -5.33 -5.33 -4.21
C LEU A 18 -6.87 -5.35 -4.16
N VAL A 19 -7.46 -5.67 -3.01
CA VAL A 19 -8.92 -5.57 -2.83
C VAL A 19 -9.39 -4.12 -3.03
N GLN A 20 -8.68 -3.16 -2.44
CA GLN A 20 -9.00 -1.73 -2.60
C GLN A 20 -8.80 -1.25 -4.03
N ALA A 21 -7.72 -1.66 -4.69
CA ALA A 21 -7.46 -1.36 -6.09
C ALA A 21 -8.63 -1.81 -6.99
N VAL A 22 -9.13 -3.04 -6.78
CA VAL A 22 -10.31 -3.56 -7.51
C VAL A 22 -11.57 -2.77 -7.21
N ARG A 23 -11.83 -2.42 -5.94
CA ARG A 23 -13.00 -1.62 -5.54
C ARG A 23 -13.02 -0.26 -6.21
N LEU A 24 -11.89 0.45 -6.18
CA LEU A 24 -11.72 1.75 -6.84
C LEU A 24 -12.03 1.67 -8.33
N ARG A 25 -11.41 0.71 -9.04
CA ARG A 25 -11.61 0.54 -10.49
C ARG A 25 -13.05 0.16 -10.84
N ARG A 26 -13.69 -0.73 -10.08
CA ARG A 26 -15.10 -1.09 -10.28
C ARG A 26 -16.02 0.11 -10.09
N ALA A 27 -15.85 0.87 -9.01
CA ALA A 27 -16.64 2.07 -8.76
C ALA A 27 -16.44 3.14 -9.86
N ALA A 28 -15.24 3.22 -10.44
CA ALA A 28 -14.96 4.14 -11.55
C ALA A 28 -15.71 3.78 -12.86
N VAL A 29 -15.88 2.49 -13.14
CA VAL A 29 -16.48 2.00 -14.40
C VAL A 29 -18.00 1.85 -14.27
N GLU A 30 -18.45 1.24 -13.18
CA GLU A 30 -19.82 0.74 -13.02
C GLU A 30 -20.60 1.51 -11.94
N GLY A 31 -19.91 2.29 -11.11
CA GLY A 31 -20.50 2.94 -9.94
C GLY A 31 -21.27 4.21 -10.25
N ASP A 32 -22.43 4.37 -9.61
CA ASP A 32 -23.11 5.66 -9.53
C ASP A 32 -22.35 6.66 -8.62
N ALA A 33 -22.89 7.86 -8.42
CA ALA A 33 -22.26 8.86 -7.56
C ALA A 33 -22.09 8.39 -6.09
N SER A 34 -23.05 7.61 -5.58
CA SER A 34 -23.01 7.10 -4.21
C SER A 34 -21.94 6.01 -4.05
N ALA A 35 -21.86 5.07 -4.99
CA ALA A 35 -20.86 4.02 -5.01
C ALA A 35 -19.44 4.58 -5.12
N ARG A 36 -19.23 5.62 -5.94
CA ARG A 36 -17.94 6.32 -6.04
C ARG A 36 -17.53 7.00 -4.74
N LEU A 37 -18.47 7.67 -4.08
CA LEU A 37 -18.25 8.27 -2.76
C LEU A 37 -17.90 7.23 -1.69
N ALA A 38 -18.59 6.08 -1.70
CA ALA A 38 -18.31 4.99 -0.77
C ALA A 38 -16.91 4.41 -0.99
N ALA A 39 -16.55 4.09 -2.24
CA ALA A 39 -15.23 3.57 -2.58
C ALA A 39 -14.10 4.54 -2.18
N ALA A 40 -14.27 5.85 -2.41
CA ALA A 40 -13.29 6.85 -2.00
C ALA A 40 -13.13 6.94 -0.47
N ARG A 41 -14.24 6.84 0.28
CA ARG A 41 -14.23 6.81 1.75
C ARG A 41 -13.48 5.59 2.29
N GLU A 42 -13.84 4.41 1.79
CA GLU A 42 -13.19 3.15 2.16
C GLU A 42 -11.70 3.18 1.86
N PHE A 43 -11.30 3.68 0.69
CA PHE A 43 -9.89 3.82 0.33
C PHE A 43 -9.16 4.77 1.28
N GLY A 44 -9.74 5.91 1.63
CA GLY A 44 -9.13 6.84 2.59
C GLY A 44 -8.95 6.22 3.98
N GLU A 45 -9.91 5.43 4.45
CA GLU A 45 -9.79 4.70 5.71
C GLU A 45 -8.72 3.62 5.66
N PHE A 46 -8.70 2.81 4.60
CA PHE A 46 -7.64 1.84 4.34
C PHE A 46 -6.27 2.51 4.33
N PHE A 47 -6.13 3.62 3.59
CA PHE A 47 -4.85 4.28 3.42
C PHE A 47 -4.29 4.78 4.76
N ARG A 48 -5.13 5.42 5.58
CA ARG A 48 -4.70 5.99 6.88
C ARG A 48 -4.32 4.92 7.91
N ASN A 49 -5.00 3.77 7.88
CA ASN A 49 -4.94 2.75 8.92
C ASN A 49 -4.03 1.56 8.58
N GLU A 50 -3.86 1.25 7.30
CA GLU A 50 -3.12 0.08 6.81
C GLU A 50 -1.97 0.51 5.92
N GLU A 51 -2.27 1.07 4.73
CA GLU A 51 -1.26 1.40 3.72
C GLU A 51 -0.15 2.29 4.26
N ARG A 52 -0.49 3.32 5.03
CA ARG A 52 0.51 4.22 5.60
C ARG A 52 1.49 3.52 6.55
N VAL A 53 1.05 2.48 7.28
CA VAL A 53 1.93 1.68 8.13
C VAL A 53 2.82 0.79 7.26
N HIS A 54 2.23 0.19 6.22
CA HIS A 54 2.95 -0.61 5.24
C HIS A 54 4.08 0.19 4.55
N LEU A 55 3.76 1.33 3.94
CA LEU A 55 4.75 2.18 3.28
C LEU A 55 5.84 2.67 4.24
N ARG A 56 5.49 2.92 5.51
CA ARG A 56 6.47 3.33 6.51
C ARG A 56 7.44 2.21 6.85
N ASP A 57 6.95 1.00 7.04
CA ASP A 57 7.81 -0.17 7.27
C ASP A 57 8.78 -0.37 6.10
N GLU A 58 8.33 -0.13 4.87
CA GLU A 58 9.21 -0.19 3.71
C GLU A 58 10.24 0.95 3.72
N GLU A 59 9.80 2.19 3.89
CA GLU A 59 10.64 3.39 3.80
C GLU A 59 11.65 3.53 4.96
N GLU A 60 11.27 3.09 6.16
CA GLU A 60 12.06 3.27 7.40
C GLU A 60 12.90 2.03 7.75
N GLU A 61 12.47 0.83 7.36
CA GLU A 61 13.17 -0.42 7.72
C GLU A 61 13.74 -1.15 6.50
N LEU A 62 12.89 -1.52 5.53
CA LEU A 62 13.29 -2.40 4.43
C LEU A 62 14.23 -1.71 3.44
N PHE A 63 13.87 -0.52 2.99
CA PHE A 63 14.57 0.24 1.96
C PHE A 63 15.95 0.70 2.43
N PRO A 64 16.13 1.23 3.67
CA PRO A 64 17.46 1.54 4.18
C PRO A 64 18.36 0.31 4.27
N LEU A 65 17.83 -0.85 4.68
CA LEU A 65 18.57 -2.10 4.69
C LEU A 65 19.04 -2.48 3.28
N PHE A 66 18.12 -2.47 2.31
CA PHE A 66 18.42 -2.80 0.93
C PHE A 66 19.49 -1.90 0.31
N LEU A 67 19.45 -0.59 0.59
CA LEU A 67 20.40 0.38 0.05
C LEU A 67 21.85 0.14 0.49
N ARG A 68 22.09 -0.60 1.58
CA ARG A 68 23.45 -0.99 2.00
C ARG A 68 24.09 -2.02 1.07
N HIS A 69 23.29 -2.71 0.26
CA HIS A 69 23.70 -3.84 -0.58
C HIS A 69 23.69 -3.53 -2.08
N VAL A 70 23.42 -2.28 -2.47
CA VAL A 70 23.44 -1.85 -3.87
C VAL A 70 24.37 -0.65 -4.10
N PRO A 71 25.19 -0.64 -5.17
CA PRO A 71 26.09 0.47 -5.46
C PRO A 71 25.36 1.71 -5.99
N SER A 72 24.13 1.53 -6.49
CA SER A 72 23.24 2.62 -6.92
C SER A 72 21.79 2.16 -6.81
N GLN A 73 20.86 3.12 -6.70
CA GLN A 73 19.43 2.82 -6.55
C GLN A 73 18.88 2.12 -7.80
N PRO A 74 18.39 0.87 -7.72
CA PRO A 74 17.82 0.17 -8.88
C PRO A 74 16.53 0.82 -9.40
N ALA A 75 16.17 0.57 -10.65
CA ALA A 75 14.96 1.17 -11.25
C ALA A 75 13.66 0.83 -10.49
N PRO A 76 13.38 -0.44 -10.10
CA PRO A 76 12.16 -0.77 -9.35
C PRO A 76 12.06 -0.03 -8.01
N PHE A 77 13.19 0.15 -7.32
CA PHE A 77 13.25 0.90 -6.07
C PHE A 77 12.88 2.38 -6.25
N ARG A 78 13.46 3.03 -7.27
CA ARG A 78 13.16 4.44 -7.55
C ARG A 78 11.69 4.62 -7.93
N GLU A 79 11.16 3.69 -8.72
CA GLU A 79 9.77 3.71 -9.16
C GLU A 79 8.81 3.50 -7.99
N ALA A 80 9.05 2.52 -7.11
CA ALA A 80 8.24 2.28 -5.91
C ALA A 80 8.15 3.56 -5.05
N ARG A 81 9.30 4.21 -4.77
CA ARG A 81 9.32 5.47 -4.00
C ARG A 81 8.53 6.61 -4.66
N VAL A 82 8.54 6.71 -5.99
CA VAL A 82 7.71 7.70 -6.69
C VAL A 82 6.23 7.34 -6.55
N GLN A 83 5.89 6.05 -6.67
CA GLN A 83 4.52 5.57 -6.52
C GLN A 83 3.99 5.78 -5.10
N HIS A 84 4.82 5.66 -4.04
CA HIS A 84 4.42 5.99 -2.66
C HIS A 84 3.92 7.42 -2.53
N VAL A 85 4.69 8.38 -3.06
CA VAL A 85 4.33 9.81 -3.04
C VAL A 85 3.05 10.04 -3.85
N GLN A 86 2.90 9.38 -5.00
CA GLN A 86 1.70 9.48 -5.82
C GLN A 86 0.46 8.90 -5.11
N LEU A 87 0.59 7.76 -4.43
CA LEU A 87 -0.47 7.13 -3.66
C LEU A 87 -0.94 8.02 -2.50
N GLN A 88 0.01 8.63 -1.77
CA GLN A 88 -0.31 9.65 -0.75
C GLN A 88 -1.07 10.84 -1.37
N GLY A 89 -0.65 11.30 -2.55
CA GLY A 89 -1.34 12.34 -3.30
C GLY A 89 -2.78 11.97 -3.68
N PHE A 90 -3.00 10.75 -4.16
CA PHE A 90 -4.34 10.25 -4.49
C PHE A 90 -5.23 10.10 -3.24
N ALA A 91 -4.68 9.57 -2.14
CA ALA A 91 -5.40 9.49 -0.87
C ALA A 91 -5.89 10.88 -0.44
N ARG A 92 -5.00 11.89 -0.47
CA ARG A 92 -5.37 13.26 -0.13
C ARG A 92 -6.40 13.85 -1.09
N LYS A 93 -6.24 13.62 -2.40
CA LYS A 93 -7.18 14.11 -3.42
C LYS A 93 -8.58 13.52 -3.22
N LEU A 94 -8.66 12.22 -2.94
CA LEU A 94 -9.92 11.52 -2.70
C LEU A 94 -10.57 11.96 -1.38
N GLU A 95 -9.79 12.22 -0.32
CA GLU A 95 -10.32 12.80 0.92
C GLU A 95 -11.01 14.15 0.68
N ILE A 96 -10.39 15.04 -0.10
CA ILE A 96 -10.97 16.34 -0.46
C ILE A 96 -12.25 16.17 -1.29
N ALA A 97 -12.23 15.27 -2.28
CA ALA A 97 -13.38 14.97 -3.13
C ALA A 97 -14.57 14.41 -2.32
N VAL A 98 -14.28 13.54 -1.35
CA VAL A 98 -15.27 13.01 -0.41
C VAL A 98 -15.90 14.12 0.43
N ALA A 99 -15.09 15.05 0.96
CA ALA A 99 -15.59 16.18 1.74
C ALA A 99 -16.45 17.14 0.91
N ALA A 100 -16.15 17.28 -0.38
CA ALA A 100 -16.95 18.05 -1.34
C ALA A 100 -18.22 17.31 -1.82
N GLY A 101 -18.37 16.02 -1.51
CA GLY A 101 -19.50 15.21 -1.95
C GLY A 101 -19.49 14.85 -3.44
N ILE A 102 -18.37 15.08 -4.15
CA ILE A 102 -18.25 14.82 -5.59
C ILE A 102 -16.92 14.12 -5.84
N VAL A 103 -16.99 12.88 -6.31
CA VAL A 103 -15.82 12.06 -6.66
C VAL A 103 -15.87 11.71 -8.15
N ASP A 104 -14.87 12.12 -8.90
CA ASP A 104 -14.75 11.82 -10.32
C ASP A 104 -14.26 10.39 -10.57
N ARG A 105 -14.68 9.82 -11.70
CA ARG A 105 -14.36 8.43 -12.07
C ARG A 105 -12.88 8.28 -12.43
N GLU A 106 -12.29 9.29 -13.04
CA GLU A 106 -10.90 9.30 -13.51
C GLU A 106 -9.93 9.19 -12.34
N THR A 107 -10.18 9.91 -11.24
CA THR A 107 -9.35 9.86 -10.04
C THR A 107 -9.42 8.51 -9.36
N LEU A 108 -10.60 7.90 -9.27
CA LEU A 108 -10.75 6.54 -8.73
C LEU A 108 -10.01 5.51 -9.59
N ALA A 109 -10.18 5.56 -10.91
CA ALA A 109 -9.50 4.66 -11.84
C ALA A 109 -7.98 4.78 -11.69
N ALA A 110 -7.45 6.01 -11.75
CA ALA A 110 -6.01 6.26 -11.66
C ALA A 110 -5.43 5.82 -10.30
N ALA A 111 -6.13 6.06 -9.18
CA ALA A 111 -5.69 5.59 -7.87
C ALA A 111 -5.66 4.06 -7.79
N GLY A 112 -6.70 3.38 -8.30
CA GLY A 112 -6.78 1.92 -8.31
C GLY A 112 -5.84 1.25 -9.29
N GLU A 113 -5.48 1.90 -10.39
CA GLU A 113 -4.44 1.44 -11.32
C GLU A 113 -3.05 1.59 -10.70
N LEU A 114 -2.77 2.74 -10.08
CA LEU A 114 -1.50 3.00 -9.42
C LEU A 114 -1.23 2.00 -8.28
N LEU A 115 -2.21 1.76 -7.41
CA LEU A 115 -2.05 0.82 -6.29
C LEU A 115 -1.79 -0.61 -6.77
N ASP A 116 -2.48 -1.05 -7.82
CA ASP A 116 -2.27 -2.37 -8.42
C ASP A 116 -0.89 -2.49 -9.07
N ALA A 117 -0.47 -1.45 -9.80
CA ALA A 117 0.85 -1.40 -10.43
C ALA A 117 1.97 -1.41 -9.39
N HIS A 118 1.80 -0.65 -8.30
CA HIS A 118 2.74 -0.57 -7.20
C HIS A 118 2.95 -1.92 -6.50
N ILE A 119 1.86 -2.56 -6.06
CA ILE A 119 1.93 -3.88 -5.43
C ILE A 119 2.59 -4.92 -6.36
N ARG A 120 2.31 -4.86 -7.67
CA ARG A 120 2.94 -5.77 -8.64
C ARG A 120 4.42 -5.49 -8.83
N LEU A 121 4.83 -4.22 -8.84
CA LEU A 121 6.23 -3.83 -8.94
C LEU A 121 7.02 -4.44 -7.78
N GLU A 122 6.48 -4.35 -6.58
CA GLU A 122 7.15 -4.83 -5.37
C GLU A 122 7.21 -6.34 -5.33
N GLU A 123 6.06 -6.99 -5.48
CA GLU A 123 5.97 -8.44 -5.40
C GLU A 123 6.83 -9.14 -6.46
N ARG A 124 6.90 -8.57 -7.67
CA ARG A 124 7.51 -9.24 -8.83
C ARG A 124 8.93 -8.80 -9.14
N GLN A 125 9.33 -7.63 -8.68
CA GLN A 125 10.63 -7.05 -9.04
C GLN A 125 11.42 -6.62 -7.81
N LEU A 126 10.86 -5.77 -6.96
CA LEU A 126 11.63 -5.20 -5.85
C LEU A 126 11.95 -6.23 -4.76
N PHE A 127 10.94 -6.95 -4.25
CA PHE A 127 11.16 -7.93 -3.20
C PHE A 127 12.05 -9.11 -3.66
N PRO A 128 11.88 -9.69 -4.86
CA PRO A 128 12.84 -10.69 -5.36
C PRO A 128 14.28 -10.17 -5.44
N LEU A 129 14.47 -8.91 -5.86
CA LEU A 129 15.80 -8.29 -5.90
C LEU A 129 16.39 -8.10 -4.50
N ILE A 130 15.56 -7.72 -3.52
CA ILE A 130 15.97 -7.64 -2.12
C ILE A 130 16.38 -9.02 -1.59
N GLU A 131 15.59 -10.06 -1.87
CA GLU A 131 15.88 -11.44 -1.46
C GLU A 131 17.16 -12.00 -2.09
N GLU A 132 17.53 -11.53 -3.28
CA GLU A 132 18.77 -11.89 -3.97
C GLU A 132 20.00 -11.21 -3.35
N LEU A 133 19.88 -9.94 -2.97
CA LEU A 133 21.02 -9.09 -2.62
C LEU A 133 21.25 -8.92 -1.12
N VAL A 134 20.20 -9.01 -0.29
CA VAL A 134 20.31 -8.81 1.15
C VAL A 134 20.52 -10.16 1.86
N PRO A 135 21.57 -10.29 2.69
CA PRO A 135 21.81 -11.51 3.46
C PRO A 135 20.62 -11.89 4.36
N ASP A 136 20.37 -13.19 4.45
CA ASP A 136 19.25 -13.78 5.19
C ASP A 136 19.25 -13.44 6.70
N ASP A 137 20.42 -13.35 7.34
CA ASP A 137 20.54 -12.95 8.75
C ASP A 137 20.25 -11.45 8.97
N GLU A 138 20.47 -10.61 7.94
CA GLU A 138 20.12 -9.20 7.97
C GLU A 138 18.61 -9.01 7.75
N LEU A 139 18.00 -9.72 6.80
CA LEU A 139 16.55 -9.70 6.58
C LEU A 139 15.76 -10.15 7.82
N ARG A 140 16.25 -11.17 8.55
CA ARG A 140 15.60 -11.63 9.79
C ARG A 140 15.58 -10.59 10.91
N ARG A 141 16.41 -9.55 10.83
CA ARG A 141 16.48 -8.48 11.82
C ARG A 141 15.55 -7.31 11.54
N LEU A 142 14.75 -7.36 10.47
CA LEU A 142 13.76 -6.32 10.15
C LEU A 142 12.74 -6.15 11.29
N GLY A 143 12.59 -4.91 11.75
CA GLY A 143 11.67 -4.52 12.81
C GLY A 143 10.35 -3.97 12.27
N LEU A 144 9.56 -4.80 11.58
CA LEU A 144 8.27 -4.36 11.03
C LEU A 144 7.23 -4.14 12.15
N ALA A 145 6.32 -3.19 11.97
CA ALA A 145 5.27 -2.92 12.94
C ALA A 145 4.33 -4.12 13.13
N ASP A 146 3.85 -4.34 14.36
CA ASP A 146 2.83 -5.37 14.62
C ASP A 146 1.49 -4.98 13.99
N ARG A 147 0.94 -5.86 13.15
CA ARG A 147 -0.34 -5.67 12.45
C ARG A 147 -1.54 -5.92 13.37
N ASP A 148 -1.38 -6.66 14.47
CA ASP A 148 -2.47 -6.99 15.39
C ASP A 148 -2.82 -5.81 16.33
N ALA A 149 -1.85 -4.94 16.61
CA ALA A 149 -2.06 -3.73 17.42
C ALA A 149 -2.99 -2.71 16.74
N THR A 150 -2.97 -2.63 15.41
CA THR A 150 -3.83 -1.74 14.61
C THR A 150 -5.27 -2.23 14.51
N CYS A 151 -5.52 -3.54 14.69
CA CYS A 151 -6.85 -4.13 14.67
C CYS A 151 -7.65 -3.83 15.96
N ALA A 152 -6.99 -3.66 17.11
CA ALA A 152 -7.64 -3.37 18.39
C ALA A 152 -8.40 -2.03 18.42
N VAL A 153 -8.01 -1.06 17.60
CA VAL A 153 -8.70 0.24 17.46
C VAL A 153 -9.98 0.14 16.62
N ARG A 154 -10.22 -0.99 15.93
CA ARG A 154 -11.35 -1.18 14.99
C ARG A 154 -12.66 -1.66 15.63
N ARG A 155 -12.69 -1.97 16.93
CA ARG A 155 -13.94 -2.36 17.61
C ARG A 155 -14.50 -1.19 18.40
N PRO A 156 -15.60 -0.54 17.95
CA PRO A 156 -16.39 0.27 18.88
C PRO A 156 -16.88 -0.66 20.01
N PRO A 157 -16.98 -0.17 21.25
CA PRO A 157 -17.54 -0.97 22.33
C PRO A 157 -18.95 -1.39 21.94
N LEU A 158 -19.23 -2.70 22.02
CA LEU A 158 -20.59 -3.21 21.97
C LEU A 158 -21.31 -2.65 23.20
N THR A 159 -22.03 -1.54 23.02
CA THR A 159 -22.97 -1.05 24.02
C THR A 159 -24.04 -2.12 24.21
N SER A 160 -24.07 -2.71 25.40
CA SER A 160 -25.20 -3.52 25.89
C SER A 160 -26.44 -2.68 26.11
#